data_AF-A0A8H5APY6-F1
#
_entry.id   AF-A0A8H5APY6-F1
#
_cell.length_a   1.000
_cell.length_b   1.000
_cell.length_c   1.000
_cell.angle_alpha   90.00
_cell.angle_beta   90.00
_cell.angle_gamma   90.00
#
_symmetry.space_group_name_H-M   'P 1'
#
loop_
_entity.id
_entity.type
_entity.pdbx_description
1 polymer ?
#
loop_
_entity_poly.entity_id
_entity_poly.type
_entity_poly.pdbx_seq_one_letter_code
_entity_poly.pdbx_strand_id
1 'polypeptide(L)'
;MFVKTSMLDNRGSLKRPRSEPLSTSPSILALDTSYSRPPDPQSQDVERHPRLIRPLEKFLSYHRQGLGTKYFGPTSLEALMLDIKDIFNGDLGTQTDKMSEFFLSAQNNLHLPMSCGQEYVKHESPPTTPPRAILHAMIEPYFAEVNPQFPIWTREQFSRMTTALEQSSSPEQDVAAIVCCNNLILMTMTVTSLRSRWSRSFQSKQAYEASSIDSDITTGFLTNAKRAIKHIKLLLSPCLVNIQALLSLVGYLENIFALTVQCAKSAGIHHWQSFRGHVSDQEVQERRNVSYCLYILDKTVGWTTGTSPSIPISCLQMDSSFSLLNDDTTTHLLAKTELATIKEIIYLEEYSNQVKARTSDQVRHVVARTSRRLEDWLAKWHIDLDELENNLEQSPWKARMAIDYLCVQLLLLWPYKDHIDAIFQQQINVARCCMRLMLCLWRSAPGLGNLAAIMR
;
A
#
# COMPACT_ATOMS: atom_id res chain seq x y z
N MET A 1 -46.48 17.76 -31.71
CA MET A 1 -47.03 16.63 -30.94
C MET A 1 -46.18 16.52 -29.67
N PHE A 2 -46.59 16.89 -28.44
CA PHE A 2 -47.89 16.72 -27.74
C PHE A 2 -48.38 15.27 -27.85
N VAL A 3 -48.65 14.49 -26.79
CA VAL A 3 -49.10 14.74 -25.39
C VAL A 3 -48.09 14.10 -24.38
N LYS A 4 -47.81 14.53 -23.14
CA LYS A 4 -48.32 15.53 -22.16
C LYS A 4 -49.55 15.18 -21.27
N THR A 5 -49.42 14.23 -20.35
CA THR A 5 -50.33 14.07 -19.18
C THR A 5 -49.58 14.14 -17.84
N SER A 6 -50.15 14.90 -16.91
CA SER A 6 -49.69 15.18 -15.54
C SER A 6 -50.86 15.02 -14.57
N MET A 7 -50.64 15.31 -13.27
CA MET A 7 -51.66 15.55 -12.21
C MET A 7 -52.16 14.27 -11.48
N LEU A 8 -52.37 14.26 -10.16
CA LEU A 8 -52.38 15.36 -9.17
C LEU A 8 -52.03 14.91 -7.73
N ASP A 9 -51.86 15.93 -6.88
CA ASP A 9 -51.55 15.95 -5.45
C ASP A 9 -52.36 15.03 -4.52
N ASN A 10 -51.81 14.82 -3.31
CA ASN A 10 -52.60 15.12 -2.12
C ASN A 10 -51.76 15.71 -0.97
N ARG A 11 -52.22 16.82 -0.39
CA ARG A 11 -51.56 17.59 0.68
C ARG A 11 -52.54 17.80 1.85
N GLY A 12 -52.10 17.54 3.08
CA GLY A 12 -52.82 17.87 4.32
C GLY A 12 -52.21 17.07 5.49
N SER A 13 -51.25 17.59 6.27
CA SER A 13 -51.36 18.67 7.27
C SER A 13 -52.32 18.34 8.42
N LEU A 14 -51.79 18.09 9.63
CA LEU A 14 -52.10 18.87 10.85
C LEU A 14 -51.24 18.46 12.08
N LYS A 15 -50.64 19.48 12.74
CA LYS A 15 -50.40 19.68 14.19
C LYS A 15 -49.41 18.82 15.03
N ARG A 16 -48.38 19.54 15.53
CA ARG A 16 -47.66 19.40 16.83
C ARG A 16 -48.59 19.68 18.04
N PRO A 17 -48.28 19.19 19.26
CA PRO A 17 -47.39 19.89 20.24
C PRO A 17 -46.31 18.96 20.87
N ARG A 18 -45.14 19.39 21.38
CA ARG A 18 -44.81 20.01 22.71
C ARG A 18 -45.50 19.31 23.91
N SER A 19 -44.84 18.97 25.03
CA SER A 19 -43.56 19.45 25.60
C SER A 19 -42.98 18.54 26.72
N GLU A 20 -41.64 18.55 26.79
CA GLU A 20 -40.78 18.58 28.01
C GLU A 20 -40.48 17.33 28.88
N PRO A 21 -39.32 17.33 29.60
CA PRO A 21 -38.68 16.12 30.15
C PRO A 21 -38.78 16.00 31.69
N LEU A 22 -38.44 14.82 32.21
CA LEU A 22 -38.21 14.59 33.64
C LEU A 22 -36.81 14.02 33.88
N SER A 23 -35.99 14.81 34.55
CA SER A 23 -34.84 14.34 35.32
C SER A 23 -35.24 14.25 36.79
N THR A 24 -34.79 13.19 37.48
CA THR A 24 -34.71 13.20 38.94
C THR A 24 -33.67 12.19 39.41
N SER A 25 -32.60 12.70 40.01
CA SER A 25 -31.74 11.93 40.92
C SER A 25 -32.50 11.59 42.20
N PRO A 26 -31.97 10.67 43.01
CA PRO A 26 -31.91 10.96 44.44
C PRO A 26 -30.53 10.67 45.04
N SER A 27 -30.13 11.54 45.97
CA SER A 27 -28.99 11.32 46.88
C SER A 27 -29.45 11.59 48.32
N ILE A 28 -28.67 11.05 49.27
CA ILE A 28 -28.69 11.34 50.71
C ILE A 28 -29.85 10.69 51.50
N LEU A 29 -29.53 9.63 52.26
CA LEU A 29 -29.33 9.74 53.71
C LEU A 29 -28.60 8.50 54.27
N ALA A 30 -27.79 8.73 55.30
CA ALA A 30 -26.98 7.71 55.95
C ALA A 30 -27.73 7.04 57.12
N LEU A 31 -27.37 5.80 57.44
CA LEU A 31 -27.56 5.23 58.76
C LEU A 31 -26.34 4.39 59.13
N ASP A 32 -25.71 4.69 60.26
CA ASP A 32 -24.61 3.89 60.80
C ASP A 32 -25.11 2.51 61.25
N THR A 33 -24.27 1.48 61.04
CA THR A 33 -24.22 0.31 61.91
C THR A 33 -22.83 -0.29 61.87
N SER A 34 -22.26 -0.58 63.04
CA SER A 34 -20.85 -0.88 63.21
C SER A 34 -20.58 -2.37 63.45
N TYR A 35 -19.32 -2.78 63.19
CA TYR A 35 -18.71 -4.07 63.52
C TYR A 35 -19.29 -5.35 62.88
N SER A 36 -18.56 -5.89 61.90
CA SER A 36 -17.70 -7.07 62.14
C SER A 36 -16.77 -7.34 60.96
N ARG A 37 -15.51 -7.72 61.26
CA ARG A 37 -14.42 -7.90 60.30
C ARG A 37 -14.27 -9.39 59.94
N PRO A 38 -14.45 -9.83 58.68
CA PRO A 38 -13.97 -11.14 58.24
C PRO A 38 -12.43 -11.08 58.07
N PRO A 39 -11.72 -12.22 58.24
CA PRO A 39 -10.26 -12.27 58.13
C PRO A 39 -9.78 -12.10 56.68
N ASP A 40 -8.56 -11.59 56.53
CA ASP A 40 -7.87 -11.48 55.24
C ASP A 40 -7.73 -12.85 54.56
N PRO A 41 -8.15 -13.01 53.28
CA PRO A 41 -7.62 -14.07 52.45
C PRO A 41 -6.16 -13.74 52.15
N GLN A 42 -5.26 -14.57 52.66
CA GLN A 42 -3.83 -14.48 52.42
C GLN A 42 -3.51 -14.26 50.93
N SER A 43 -2.57 -13.37 50.65
CA SER A 43 -1.99 -13.21 49.32
C SER A 43 -1.24 -14.49 48.93
N GLN A 44 -1.93 -15.42 48.29
CA GLN A 44 -1.27 -16.32 47.36
C GLN A 44 -0.94 -15.51 46.11
N ASP A 45 0.35 -15.30 45.88
CA ASP A 45 0.86 -14.76 44.64
C ASP A 45 0.45 -15.68 43.50
N VAL A 46 -0.66 -15.35 42.84
CA VAL A 46 -0.89 -15.79 41.47
C VAL A 46 0.20 -15.13 40.65
N GLU A 47 1.22 -15.91 40.28
CA GLU A 47 2.20 -15.52 39.27
C GLU A 47 1.45 -15.04 38.04
N ARG A 48 1.30 -13.71 37.92
CA ARG A 48 0.72 -13.10 36.74
C ARG A 48 1.78 -13.17 35.65
N HIS A 49 1.88 -14.33 34.99
CA HIS A 49 2.69 -14.48 33.78
C HIS A 49 2.47 -13.26 32.89
N PRO A 50 3.54 -12.60 32.43
CA PRO A 50 3.44 -11.31 31.76
C PRO A 50 2.49 -11.44 30.56
N ARG A 51 1.37 -10.71 30.64
CA ARG A 51 0.38 -10.69 29.56
C ARG A 51 0.94 -9.83 28.44
N LEU A 52 1.11 -10.43 27.27
CA LEU A 52 1.61 -9.74 26.09
C LEU A 52 0.46 -8.90 25.52
N ILE A 53 0.71 -7.61 25.32
CA ILE A 53 -0.27 -6.61 24.86
C ILE A 53 0.13 -6.19 23.45
N ARG A 54 -0.86 -5.85 22.61
CA ARG A 54 -0.62 -5.30 21.25
C ARG A 54 0.38 -4.13 21.31
N PRO A 55 1.22 -3.94 20.27
CA PRO A 55 2.04 -2.74 20.16
C PRO A 55 1.16 -1.48 20.16
N LEU A 56 1.58 -0.47 20.91
CA LEU A 56 0.84 0.78 21.11
C LEU A 56 1.21 1.84 20.08
N GLU A 57 0.26 2.72 19.78
CA GLU A 57 0.41 3.87 18.90
C GLU A 57 1.42 4.88 19.49
N LYS A 58 2.21 5.54 18.62
CA LYS A 58 3.30 6.44 19.05
C LYS A 58 3.09 7.87 18.57
N PHE A 59 3.39 8.82 19.45
CA PHE A 59 3.51 10.23 19.12
C PHE A 59 4.95 10.54 18.70
N LEU A 60 5.12 11.13 17.52
CA LEU A 60 6.44 11.57 17.03
C LEU A 60 6.44 13.09 16.85
N SER A 61 7.37 13.76 17.53
CA SER A 61 7.50 15.23 17.57
C SER A 61 8.59 15.71 16.60
N TYR A 62 8.22 16.31 15.47
CA TYR A 62 9.18 16.79 14.45
C TYR A 62 9.61 18.22 14.71
N HIS A 63 10.26 18.46 15.86
CA HIS A 63 10.75 19.80 16.23
C HIS A 63 11.76 20.40 15.22
N ARG A 64 12.44 19.58 14.41
CA ARG A 64 13.44 20.05 13.43
C ARG A 64 12.88 20.59 12.10
N GLN A 65 11.58 20.41 11.83
CA GLN A 65 10.97 20.78 10.53
C GLN A 65 9.72 21.66 10.67
N GLY A 66 9.34 22.07 11.88
CA GLY A 66 8.15 22.91 12.11
C GLY A 66 6.80 22.22 11.87
N LEU A 67 6.79 20.92 11.56
CA LEU A 67 5.60 20.13 11.19
C LEU A 67 4.74 19.66 12.38
N GLY A 68 5.08 20.06 13.62
CA GLY A 68 4.34 19.72 14.83
C GLY A 68 4.51 18.27 15.29
N THR A 69 3.54 17.80 16.08
CA THR A 69 3.41 16.41 16.51
C THR A 69 2.54 15.65 15.50
N LYS A 70 3.06 14.56 14.93
CA LYS A 70 2.29 13.66 14.07
C LYS A 70 2.04 12.35 14.81
N TYR A 71 0.81 11.86 14.72
CA TYR A 71 0.37 10.61 15.32
C TYR A 71 0.57 9.48 14.33
N PHE A 72 1.11 8.36 14.80
CA PHE A 72 1.38 7.19 13.96
C PHE A 72 0.85 5.91 14.61
N GLY A 73 0.23 5.08 13.78
CA GLY A 73 -0.17 3.73 14.17
C GLY A 73 1.02 2.85 14.55
N PRO A 74 0.78 1.75 15.29
CA PRO A 74 1.84 0.87 15.79
C PRO A 74 2.54 0.10 14.68
N THR A 75 1.91 0.06 13.51
CA THR A 75 2.38 -0.59 12.28
C THR A 75 3.20 0.34 11.39
N SER A 76 3.17 1.67 11.62
CA SER A 76 3.73 2.64 10.66
C SER A 76 5.22 2.36 10.43
N LEU A 77 5.65 2.45 9.17
CA LEU A 77 7.04 2.22 8.80
C LEU A 77 7.98 3.16 9.59
N GLU A 78 7.53 4.39 9.86
CA GLU A 78 8.30 5.39 10.57
C GLU A 78 8.46 5.08 12.08
N ALA A 79 7.42 4.55 12.73
CA ALA A 79 7.50 4.05 14.10
C ALA A 79 8.37 2.79 14.21
N LEU A 80 8.25 1.85 13.26
CA LEU A 80 9.08 0.65 13.20
C LEU A 80 10.56 1.01 12.96
N MET A 81 10.87 1.92 12.03
CA MET A 81 12.25 2.32 11.72
C MET A 81 12.95 3.02 12.89
N LEU A 82 12.23 3.79 13.72
CA LEU A 82 12.81 4.40 14.92
C LEU A 82 13.18 3.35 15.97
N ASP A 83 12.28 2.41 16.27
CA ASP A 83 12.56 1.33 17.20
C ASP A 83 13.69 0.41 16.70
N ILE A 84 13.76 0.13 15.39
CA ILE A 84 14.86 -0.61 14.76
C ILE A 84 16.18 0.13 14.93
N LYS A 85 16.19 1.45 14.70
CA LYS A 85 17.38 2.29 14.87
C LYS A 85 17.87 2.28 16.32
N ASP A 86 16.98 2.36 17.30
CA ASP A 86 17.36 2.36 18.71
C ASP A 86 17.94 1.01 19.15
N ILE A 87 17.44 -0.11 18.60
CA ILE A 87 18.03 -1.45 18.80
C ILE A 87 19.43 -1.53 18.19
N PHE A 88 19.62 -1.11 16.92
CA PHE A 88 20.93 -1.17 16.27
C PHE A 88 21.97 -0.22 16.89
N ASN A 89 21.55 0.93 17.41
CA ASN A 89 22.44 1.85 18.14
C ASN A 89 22.95 1.25 19.47
N GLY A 90 22.23 0.29 20.05
CA GLY A 90 22.68 -0.45 21.23
C GLY A 90 23.75 -1.51 20.95
N ASP A 91 23.88 -1.97 19.70
CA ASP A 91 24.58 -3.22 19.34
C ASP A 91 25.74 -3.03 18.33
N LEU A 92 25.84 -1.87 17.65
CA LEU A 92 26.92 -1.59 16.68
C LEU A 92 27.93 -0.52 17.15
N GLY A 93 29.03 -1.00 17.70
CA GLY A 93 30.28 -0.22 17.77
C GLY A 93 30.94 -0.07 16.39
N THR A 94 31.21 1.17 15.98
CA THR A 94 32.21 1.54 14.94
C THR A 94 32.11 0.85 13.56
N GLN A 95 30.99 1.03 12.83
CA GLN A 95 30.97 0.98 11.35
C GLN A 95 30.06 2.06 10.72
N THR A 96 30.01 3.24 11.34
CA THR A 96 28.95 4.22 11.13
C THR A 96 28.99 4.93 9.76
N ASP A 97 30.17 5.20 9.21
CA ASP A 97 30.31 6.19 8.11
C ASP A 97 29.81 5.68 6.75
N LYS A 98 30.21 4.47 6.33
CA LYS A 98 29.83 3.93 5.00
C LYS A 98 28.35 3.56 4.90
N MET A 99 27.75 3.11 6.01
CA MET A 99 26.32 2.79 6.04
C MET A 99 25.46 4.06 6.12
N SER A 100 25.95 5.12 6.79
CA SER A 100 25.34 6.45 6.79
C SER A 100 25.26 7.06 5.39
N GLU A 101 26.35 7.00 4.60
CA GLU A 101 26.38 7.52 3.23
C GLU A 101 25.39 6.76 2.30
N PHE A 102 25.33 5.42 2.40
CA PHE A 102 24.34 4.62 1.69
C PHE A 102 22.89 4.91 2.13
N PHE A 103 22.65 5.10 3.43
CA PHE A 103 21.33 5.44 3.97
C PHE A 103 20.87 6.83 3.50
N LEU A 104 21.75 7.83 3.56
CA LEU A 104 21.50 9.18 3.04
C LEU A 104 21.26 9.18 1.53
N SER A 105 22.03 8.38 0.77
CA SER A 105 21.80 8.21 -0.68
C SER A 105 20.44 7.55 -0.96
N ALA A 106 20.11 6.46 -0.26
CA ALA A 106 18.81 5.79 -0.41
C ALA A 106 17.64 6.70 -0.01
N GLN A 107 17.77 7.45 1.09
CA GLN A 107 16.79 8.43 1.56
C GLN A 107 16.59 9.56 0.53
N ASN A 108 17.66 10.15 0.02
CA ASN A 108 17.59 11.20 -1.00
C ASN A 108 16.99 10.71 -2.32
N ASN A 109 17.24 9.45 -2.71
CA ASN A 109 16.63 8.84 -3.90
C ASN A 109 15.15 8.48 -3.68
N LEU A 110 14.75 8.04 -2.47
CA LEU A 110 13.36 7.77 -2.09
C LEU A 110 12.50 9.05 -2.03
N HIS A 111 13.06 10.17 -1.55
CA HIS A 111 12.33 11.44 -1.49
C HIS A 111 12.21 12.15 -2.85
N LEU A 112 12.91 11.70 -3.88
CA LEU A 112 13.04 12.44 -5.14
C LEU A 112 11.74 12.60 -5.97
N PRO A 113 10.72 11.71 -5.88
CA PRO A 113 9.38 11.98 -6.42
C PRO A 113 8.55 12.94 -5.54
N MET A 114 8.79 12.93 -4.22
CA MET A 114 7.94 13.59 -3.21
C MET A 114 8.39 15.01 -2.85
N SER A 115 9.68 15.33 -3.01
CA SER A 115 10.26 16.66 -2.75
C SER A 115 10.09 17.64 -3.91
N CYS A 116 9.05 17.50 -4.73
CA CYS A 116 8.66 18.56 -5.67
C CYS A 116 7.89 19.64 -4.91
N GLY A 117 8.61 20.71 -4.53
CA GLY A 117 8.12 21.77 -3.65
C GLY A 117 6.77 22.39 -4.05
N GLN A 118 6.16 23.09 -3.09
CA GLN A 118 4.91 23.85 -3.27
C GLN A 118 5.12 25.11 -4.14
N GLU A 119 5.57 24.93 -5.37
CA GLU A 119 5.24 25.91 -6.40
C GLU A 119 3.72 25.88 -6.60
N TYR A 120 3.07 26.94 -6.14
CA TYR A 120 1.67 27.23 -6.41
C TYR A 120 1.48 27.52 -7.91
N VAL A 121 1.50 26.47 -8.72
CA VAL A 121 1.19 26.54 -10.16
C VAL A 121 -0.23 27.10 -10.29
N LYS A 122 -0.33 28.37 -10.70
CA LYS A 122 -1.59 29.14 -10.82
C LYS A 122 -2.57 28.60 -11.87
N HIS A 123 -2.19 27.58 -12.63
CA HIS A 123 -3.06 27.03 -13.68
C HIS A 123 -4.20 26.18 -13.09
N GLU A 124 -5.42 26.67 -13.32
CA GLU A 124 -6.70 26.01 -13.10
C GLU A 124 -7.11 25.12 -14.30
N SER A 125 -6.21 24.88 -15.26
CA SER A 125 -6.54 24.08 -16.44
C SER A 125 -6.59 22.57 -16.12
N PRO A 126 -7.48 21.80 -16.77
CA PRO A 126 -7.51 20.35 -16.66
C PRO A 126 -6.21 19.70 -17.20
N PRO A 127 -5.98 18.41 -16.94
CA PRO A 127 -4.90 17.64 -17.56
C PRO A 127 -4.95 17.74 -19.09
N THR A 128 -3.79 17.83 -19.74
CA THR A 128 -3.70 17.89 -21.21
C THR A 128 -3.27 16.55 -21.79
N THR A 129 -3.78 16.21 -22.98
CA THR A 129 -3.33 15.04 -23.75
C THR A 129 -1.80 15.04 -23.91
N PRO A 130 -1.12 13.89 -23.72
CA PRO A 130 0.32 13.82 -23.86
C PRO A 130 0.75 13.88 -25.34
N PRO A 131 1.99 14.28 -25.66
CA PRO A 131 2.49 14.25 -27.03
C PRO A 131 2.50 12.82 -27.59
N ARG A 132 1.79 12.61 -28.71
CA ARG A 132 1.56 11.29 -29.33
C ARG A 132 2.84 10.47 -29.50
N ALA A 133 3.91 11.08 -30.02
CA ALA A 133 5.19 10.40 -30.23
C ALA A 133 5.81 9.85 -28.93
N ILE A 134 5.68 10.58 -27.81
CA ILE A 134 6.19 10.12 -26.50
C ILE A 134 5.30 8.98 -25.97
N LEU A 135 3.98 9.09 -26.11
CA LEU A 135 3.05 8.04 -25.66
C LEU A 135 3.37 6.69 -26.34
N HIS A 136 3.43 6.66 -27.68
CA HIS A 136 3.72 5.43 -28.42
C HIS A 136 5.11 4.86 -28.11
N ALA A 137 6.12 5.71 -27.91
CA ALA A 137 7.46 5.27 -27.51
C ALA A 137 7.51 4.63 -26.10
N MET A 138 6.56 4.97 -25.22
CA MET A 138 6.54 4.51 -23.82
C MET A 138 5.59 3.33 -23.56
N ILE A 139 4.70 2.98 -24.49
CA ILE A 139 3.79 1.82 -24.35
C ILE A 139 4.58 0.52 -24.21
N GLU A 140 5.54 0.24 -25.10
CA GLU A 140 6.30 -1.02 -25.04
C GLU A 140 7.15 -1.14 -23.76
N PRO A 141 7.98 -0.14 -23.37
CA PRO A 141 8.73 -0.20 -22.12
C PRO A 141 7.83 -0.28 -20.87
N TYR A 142 6.65 0.34 -20.87
CA TYR A 142 5.70 0.19 -19.76
C TYR A 142 5.27 -1.27 -19.58
N PHE A 143 4.83 -1.92 -20.67
CA PHE A 143 4.33 -3.29 -20.59
C PHE A 143 5.43 -4.32 -20.33
N ALA A 144 6.68 -4.01 -20.68
CA ALA A 144 7.84 -4.85 -20.36
C ALA A 144 8.35 -4.66 -18.91
N GLU A 145 8.46 -3.42 -18.41
CA GLU A 145 9.16 -3.13 -17.14
C GLU A 145 8.23 -2.84 -15.96
N VAL A 146 7.10 -2.14 -16.18
CA VAL A 146 6.22 -1.65 -15.10
C VAL A 146 5.02 -2.56 -14.88
N ASN A 147 4.34 -2.93 -15.96
CA ASN A 147 3.10 -3.70 -15.91
C ASN A 147 3.22 -5.05 -15.15
N PRO A 148 4.32 -5.83 -15.26
CA PRO A 148 4.48 -7.08 -14.51
C PRO A 148 4.45 -6.92 -12.97
N GLN A 149 4.66 -5.70 -12.48
CA GLN A 149 4.67 -5.38 -11.04
C GLN A 149 3.33 -4.80 -10.54
N PHE A 150 2.62 -4.09 -11.42
CA PHE A 150 1.36 -3.38 -11.15
C PHE A 150 0.44 -3.38 -12.38
N PRO A 151 -0.15 -4.54 -12.74
CA PRO A 151 -0.85 -4.74 -14.01
C PRO A 151 -2.28 -4.17 -14.01
N ILE A 152 -2.40 -2.86 -13.78
CA ILE A 152 -3.70 -2.16 -13.81
C ILE A 152 -4.29 -2.02 -15.23
N TRP A 153 -3.48 -2.24 -16.26
CA TRP A 153 -3.89 -2.24 -17.66
C TRP A 153 -3.48 -3.54 -18.37
N THR A 154 -4.20 -3.88 -19.42
CA THR A 154 -3.82 -4.87 -20.43
C THR A 154 -3.47 -4.14 -21.72
N ARG A 155 -2.49 -4.67 -22.46
CA ARG A 155 -1.93 -4.03 -23.66
C ARG A 155 -3.00 -3.61 -24.65
N GLU A 156 -3.91 -4.51 -25.01
CA GLU A 156 -4.92 -4.25 -26.03
C GLU A 156 -6.01 -3.26 -25.57
N GLN A 157 -6.44 -3.27 -24.29
CA GLN A 157 -7.37 -2.24 -23.80
C GLN A 157 -6.71 -0.87 -23.76
N PHE A 158 -5.45 -0.79 -23.34
CA PHE A 158 -4.70 0.45 -23.39
C PHE A 158 -4.50 0.97 -24.83
N SER A 159 -4.22 0.08 -25.79
CA SER A 159 -4.18 0.44 -27.21
C SER A 159 -5.53 0.95 -27.72
N ARG A 160 -6.64 0.29 -27.40
CA ARG A 160 -8.00 0.75 -27.76
C ARG A 160 -8.31 2.12 -27.18
N MET A 161 -8.00 2.36 -25.89
CA MET A 161 -8.14 3.66 -25.23
C MET A 161 -7.29 4.74 -25.90
N THR A 162 -6.04 4.43 -26.25
CA THR A 162 -5.15 5.36 -26.97
C THR A 162 -5.70 5.72 -28.34
N THR A 163 -6.15 4.73 -29.12
CA THR A 163 -6.77 4.96 -30.44
C THR A 163 -8.06 5.77 -30.34
N ALA A 164 -8.91 5.52 -29.34
CA ALA A 164 -10.12 6.30 -29.11
C ALA A 164 -9.81 7.77 -28.79
N LEU A 165 -8.82 8.04 -27.95
CA LEU A 165 -8.37 9.39 -27.58
C LEU A 165 -7.73 10.15 -28.76
N GLU A 166 -7.11 9.44 -29.70
CA GLU A 166 -6.57 10.02 -30.94
C GLU A 166 -7.65 10.31 -31.99
N GLN A 167 -8.75 9.55 -31.97
CA GLN A 167 -9.88 9.68 -32.90
C GLN A 167 -10.99 10.61 -32.38
N SER A 168 -11.00 10.94 -31.09
CA SER A 168 -12.02 11.80 -30.49
C SER A 168 -11.91 13.24 -30.98
N SER A 169 -12.86 13.67 -31.82
CA SER A 169 -13.05 15.07 -32.22
C SER A 169 -13.98 15.86 -31.29
N SER A 170 -14.36 15.29 -30.14
CA SER A 170 -15.28 15.90 -29.18
C SER A 170 -14.58 16.95 -28.30
N PRO A 171 -15.28 18.04 -27.93
CA PRO A 171 -14.75 19.01 -26.95
C PRO A 171 -14.73 18.46 -25.52
N GLU A 172 -15.60 17.48 -25.23
CA GLU A 172 -15.50 16.63 -24.04
C GLU A 172 -14.47 15.53 -24.33
N GLN A 173 -13.23 15.77 -23.90
CA GLN A 173 -12.18 14.76 -23.88
C GLN A 173 -12.30 13.90 -22.62
N ASP A 174 -12.07 12.59 -22.74
CA ASP A 174 -12.03 11.68 -21.59
C ASP A 174 -10.79 12.01 -20.72
N VAL A 175 -11.04 12.74 -19.63
CA VAL A 175 -10.01 13.15 -18.66
C VAL A 175 -9.36 11.94 -17.98
N ALA A 176 -10.09 10.84 -17.77
CA ALA A 176 -9.52 9.63 -17.18
C ALA A 176 -8.56 8.94 -18.16
N ALA A 177 -8.93 8.83 -19.44
CA ALA A 177 -8.03 8.34 -20.48
C ALA A 177 -6.77 9.21 -20.63
N ILE A 178 -6.93 10.55 -20.62
CA ILE A 178 -5.79 11.49 -20.63
C ILE A 178 -4.84 11.25 -19.45
N VAL A 179 -5.39 11.07 -18.24
CA VAL A 179 -4.60 10.82 -17.03
C VAL A 179 -3.89 9.47 -17.10
N CYS A 180 -4.56 8.41 -17.54
CA CYS A 180 -3.92 7.10 -17.78
C CYS A 180 -2.73 7.22 -18.75
N CYS A 181 -2.91 7.92 -19.88
CA CYS A 181 -1.85 8.11 -20.87
C CYS A 181 -0.66 8.94 -20.37
N ASN A 182 -0.91 10.02 -19.61
CA ASN A 182 0.17 10.79 -18.99
C ASN A 182 0.91 9.97 -17.92
N ASN A 183 0.19 9.22 -17.08
CA ASN A 183 0.79 8.49 -15.97
C ASN A 183 1.52 7.22 -16.44
N LEU A 184 1.10 6.57 -17.53
CA LEU A 184 1.88 5.50 -18.18
C LEU A 184 3.29 6.01 -18.55
N ILE A 185 3.36 7.18 -19.19
CA ILE A 185 4.64 7.82 -19.54
C ILE A 185 5.44 8.13 -18.28
N LEU A 186 4.82 8.79 -17.28
CA LEU A 186 5.49 9.21 -16.06
C LEU A 186 6.05 8.03 -15.25
N MET A 187 5.29 6.94 -15.08
CA MET A 187 5.77 5.73 -14.41
C MET A 187 6.95 5.11 -15.17
N THR A 188 6.85 4.99 -16.49
CA THR A 188 7.91 4.46 -17.35
C THR A 188 9.19 5.29 -17.27
N MET A 189 9.07 6.61 -17.40
CA MET A 189 10.20 7.54 -17.27
C MET A 189 10.82 7.53 -15.87
N THR A 190 10.03 7.30 -14.81
CA THR A 190 10.56 7.19 -13.44
C THR A 190 11.45 5.96 -13.31
N VAL A 191 11.03 4.80 -13.84
CA VAL A 191 11.80 3.55 -13.81
C VAL A 191 13.08 3.65 -14.63
N THR A 192 13.00 4.18 -15.86
CA THR A 192 14.20 4.35 -16.72
C THR A 192 15.17 5.38 -16.14
N SER A 193 14.66 6.46 -15.53
CA SER A 193 15.46 7.46 -14.81
C SER A 193 16.21 6.85 -13.63
N LEU A 194 15.53 6.07 -12.78
CA LEU A 194 16.16 5.41 -11.64
C LEU A 194 17.19 4.37 -12.07
N ARG A 195 16.90 3.57 -13.11
CA ARG A 195 17.87 2.65 -13.73
C ARG A 195 19.11 3.39 -14.24
N SER A 196 18.95 4.50 -14.97
CA SER A 196 20.08 5.24 -15.55
C SER A 196 20.91 6.00 -14.51
N ARG A 197 20.27 6.53 -13.46
CA ARG A 197 20.97 7.13 -12.30
C ARG A 197 21.76 6.08 -11.53
N TRP A 198 21.19 4.89 -11.33
CA TRP A 198 21.88 3.79 -10.66
C TRP A 198 23.10 3.31 -11.44
N SER A 199 22.98 3.12 -12.76
CA SER A 199 24.11 2.77 -13.63
C SER A 199 25.23 3.81 -13.58
N ARG A 200 24.88 5.10 -13.41
CA ARG A 200 25.83 6.19 -13.20
C ARG A 200 26.46 6.21 -11.80
N SER A 201 25.77 5.70 -10.76
CA SER A 201 26.31 5.67 -9.39
C SER A 201 27.52 4.74 -9.21
N PHE A 202 27.77 3.83 -10.17
CA PHE A 202 28.92 2.92 -10.18
C PHE A 202 30.00 3.31 -11.21
N GLN A 203 29.80 4.42 -11.95
CA GLN A 203 30.75 4.94 -12.94
C GLN A 203 31.12 6.39 -12.60
N SER A 204 32.30 6.83 -13.04
CA SER A 204 32.93 8.05 -12.53
C SER A 204 32.20 9.36 -12.89
N LYS A 205 32.55 10.44 -12.17
CA LYS A 205 31.92 11.78 -12.09
C LYS A 205 31.69 12.59 -13.41
N GLN A 206 31.77 12.01 -14.60
CA GLN A 206 31.74 12.72 -15.89
C GLN A 206 30.52 12.37 -16.77
N ALA A 207 29.31 12.71 -16.33
CA ALA A 207 28.10 12.62 -17.17
C ALA A 207 26.92 13.50 -16.66
N TYR A 208 27.14 14.81 -16.51
CA TYR A 208 26.12 15.74 -15.98
C TYR A 208 25.13 16.30 -17.03
N GLU A 209 25.45 16.29 -18.32
CA GLU A 209 24.67 17.06 -19.32
C GLU A 209 23.40 16.35 -19.83
N ALA A 210 23.39 15.02 -19.86
CA ALA A 210 22.23 14.23 -20.30
C ALA A 210 21.06 14.18 -19.30
N SER A 211 21.03 15.05 -18.27
CA SER A 211 19.99 15.01 -17.22
C SER A 211 18.95 16.12 -17.26
N SER A 212 19.15 17.21 -18.03
CA SER A 212 18.19 18.32 -18.08
C SER A 212 16.92 17.95 -18.86
N ILE A 213 17.04 17.52 -20.12
CA ILE A 213 15.89 17.32 -21.01
C ILE A 213 14.90 16.29 -20.45
N ASP A 214 15.39 15.14 -19.98
CA ASP A 214 14.56 14.11 -19.34
C ASP A 214 13.87 14.63 -18.07
N SER A 215 14.53 15.50 -17.31
CA SER A 215 13.98 16.14 -16.10
C SER A 215 12.88 17.14 -16.46
N ASP A 216 13.07 17.95 -17.50
CA ASP A 216 12.10 18.93 -17.98
C ASP A 216 10.83 18.24 -18.52
N ILE A 217 11.01 17.17 -19.30
CA ILE A 217 9.91 16.32 -19.79
C ILE A 217 9.16 15.66 -18.62
N THR A 218 9.88 15.06 -17.66
CA THR A 218 9.29 14.46 -16.46
C THR A 218 8.50 15.48 -15.64
N THR A 219 9.01 16.72 -15.53
CA THR A 219 8.34 17.82 -14.83
C THR A 219 7.04 18.24 -15.52
N GLY A 220 6.98 18.20 -16.86
CA GLY A 220 5.75 18.39 -17.62
C GLY A 220 4.67 17.35 -17.29
N PHE A 221 5.03 16.07 -17.26
CA PHE A 221 4.09 14.99 -16.90
C PHE A 221 3.67 15.05 -15.42
N LEU A 222 4.58 15.34 -14.50
CA LEU A 222 4.27 15.56 -13.09
C LEU A 222 3.33 16.77 -12.90
N THR A 223 3.45 17.80 -13.73
CA THR A 223 2.51 18.94 -13.74
C THR A 223 1.11 18.51 -14.18
N ASN A 224 0.98 17.60 -15.15
CA ASN A 224 -0.31 17.02 -15.52
C ASN A 224 -0.91 16.13 -14.41
N ALA A 225 -0.10 15.34 -13.70
CA ALA A 225 -0.54 14.64 -12.49
C ALA A 225 -1.07 15.63 -11.43
N LYS A 226 -0.33 16.71 -11.14
CA LYS A 226 -0.78 17.80 -10.23
C LYS A 226 -2.10 18.45 -10.71
N ARG A 227 -2.31 18.66 -12.01
CA ARG A 227 -3.59 19.15 -12.57
C ARG A 227 -4.72 18.14 -12.35
N ALA A 228 -4.46 16.84 -12.54
CA ALA A 228 -5.46 15.79 -12.33
C ALA A 228 -5.92 15.72 -10.88
N ILE A 229 -4.97 15.86 -9.95
CA ILE A 229 -5.23 15.93 -8.50
C ILE A 229 -6.10 17.14 -8.14
N LYS A 230 -5.83 18.33 -8.70
CA LYS A 230 -6.71 19.51 -8.50
C LYS A 230 -8.12 19.28 -9.04
N HIS A 231 -8.24 18.53 -10.14
CA HIS A 231 -9.50 18.21 -10.80
C HIS A 231 -10.04 16.82 -10.44
N ILE A 232 -9.69 16.28 -9.27
CA ILE A 232 -10.00 14.89 -8.86
C ILE A 232 -11.48 14.51 -9.03
N LYS A 233 -12.38 15.48 -8.88
CA LYS A 233 -13.84 15.32 -9.08
C LYS A 233 -14.21 14.76 -10.46
N LEU A 234 -13.46 15.10 -11.51
CA LEU A 234 -13.65 14.57 -12.87
C LEU A 234 -13.30 13.07 -12.96
N LEU A 235 -12.50 12.57 -12.02
CA LEU A 235 -12.08 11.17 -11.95
C LEU A 235 -12.98 10.31 -11.02
N LEU A 236 -14.01 10.86 -10.37
CA LEU A 236 -14.86 10.12 -9.42
C LEU A 236 -16.05 9.36 -10.05
N SER A 237 -16.14 9.29 -11.39
CA SER A 237 -17.14 8.43 -12.05
C SER A 237 -16.84 6.94 -11.78
N PRO A 238 -17.83 6.11 -11.42
CA PRO A 238 -17.62 4.71 -11.02
C PRO A 238 -17.43 3.77 -12.22
N CYS A 239 -16.33 3.92 -12.95
CA CYS A 239 -15.95 3.06 -14.07
C CYS A 239 -14.45 2.67 -14.04
N LEU A 240 -14.08 1.65 -14.82
CA LEU A 240 -12.74 1.03 -14.78
C LEU A 240 -11.61 2.03 -15.09
N VAL A 241 -11.74 2.80 -16.17
CA VAL A 241 -10.73 3.79 -16.60
C VAL A 241 -10.50 4.88 -15.56
N ASN A 242 -11.56 5.34 -14.88
CA ASN A 242 -11.47 6.29 -13.79
C ASN A 242 -10.71 5.71 -12.58
N ILE A 243 -10.93 4.44 -12.24
CA ILE A 243 -10.23 3.77 -11.14
C ILE A 243 -8.75 3.55 -11.49
N GLN A 244 -8.43 3.23 -12.74
CA GLN A 244 -7.04 3.13 -13.21
C GLN A 244 -6.34 4.50 -13.21
N ALA A 245 -7.03 5.56 -13.64
CA ALA A 245 -6.54 6.93 -13.57
C ALA A 245 -6.23 7.33 -12.13
N LEU A 246 -7.13 7.04 -11.19
CA LEU A 246 -6.92 7.26 -9.76
C LEU A 246 -5.77 6.41 -9.18
N LEU A 247 -5.73 5.10 -9.47
CA LEU A 247 -4.65 4.20 -9.04
C LEU A 247 -3.27 4.65 -9.52
N SER A 248 -3.17 5.07 -10.78
CA SER A 248 -1.92 5.59 -11.34
C SER A 248 -1.49 6.94 -10.74
N LEU A 249 -2.36 7.62 -9.98
CA LEU A 249 -2.02 8.79 -9.17
C LEU A 249 -1.65 8.46 -7.72
N VAL A 250 -1.99 7.28 -7.19
CA VAL A 250 -1.76 6.91 -5.78
C VAL A 250 -0.27 6.96 -5.42
N GLY A 251 0.62 6.57 -6.33
CA GLY A 251 2.08 6.63 -6.14
C GLY A 251 2.67 8.04 -5.99
N TYR A 252 1.84 9.10 -6.06
CA TYR A 252 2.24 10.49 -5.82
C TYR A 252 1.55 11.13 -4.61
N LEU A 253 0.40 10.60 -4.15
CA LEU A 253 -0.33 11.11 -2.98
C LEU A 253 -1.15 10.01 -2.27
N GLU A 254 -0.70 9.62 -1.08
CA GLU A 254 -1.37 8.66 -0.17
C GLU A 254 -2.87 8.98 0.03
N ASN A 255 -3.21 10.27 0.16
CA ASN A 255 -4.57 10.76 0.41
C ASN A 255 -5.59 10.44 -0.70
N ILE A 256 -5.14 10.07 -1.91
CA ILE A 256 -6.03 9.70 -3.02
C ILE A 256 -6.51 8.25 -2.91
N PHE A 257 -5.78 7.41 -2.15
CA PHE A 257 -6.11 5.99 -2.05
C PHE A 257 -7.53 5.75 -1.51
N ALA A 258 -7.95 6.46 -0.46
CA ALA A 258 -9.30 6.33 0.10
C ALA A 258 -10.41 6.65 -0.92
N LEU A 259 -10.24 7.70 -1.74
CA LEU A 259 -11.16 8.04 -2.82
C LEU A 259 -11.18 6.97 -3.92
N THR A 260 -10.01 6.39 -4.21
CA THR A 260 -9.85 5.31 -5.20
C THR A 260 -10.59 4.05 -4.75
N VAL A 261 -10.45 3.65 -3.48
CA VAL A 261 -11.18 2.54 -2.88
C VAL A 261 -12.69 2.80 -2.89
N GLN A 262 -13.14 4.01 -2.58
CA GLN A 262 -14.56 4.37 -2.65
C GLN A 262 -15.09 4.27 -4.09
N CYS A 263 -14.37 4.79 -5.08
CA CYS A 263 -14.74 4.69 -6.49
C CYS A 263 -14.82 3.23 -6.95
N ALA A 264 -13.85 2.40 -6.58
CA ALA A 264 -13.82 0.97 -6.90
C ALA A 264 -14.93 0.14 -6.22
N LYS A 265 -15.34 0.52 -5.00
CA LYS A 265 -16.52 -0.04 -4.33
C LYS A 265 -17.80 0.35 -5.10
N SER A 266 -17.98 1.60 -5.48
CA SER A 266 -19.12 2.08 -6.28
C SER A 266 -19.21 1.46 -7.67
N ALA A 267 -18.08 1.16 -8.31
CA ALA A 267 -18.02 0.51 -9.62
C ALA A 267 -18.14 -1.03 -9.59
N GLY A 268 -18.25 -1.64 -8.40
CA GLY A 268 -18.39 -3.08 -8.24
C GLY A 268 -17.16 -3.93 -8.59
N ILE A 269 -15.96 -3.34 -8.66
CA ILE A 269 -14.71 -4.04 -9.09
C ILE A 269 -14.41 -5.29 -8.25
N HIS A 270 -14.74 -5.27 -6.96
CA HIS A 270 -14.57 -6.40 -6.04
C HIS A 270 -15.44 -7.64 -6.41
N HIS A 271 -16.47 -7.45 -7.22
CA HIS A 271 -17.30 -8.52 -7.81
C HIS A 271 -16.97 -8.74 -9.29
N TRP A 272 -15.71 -8.58 -9.73
CA TRP A 272 -15.30 -8.72 -11.13
C TRP A 272 -15.79 -10.01 -11.83
N GLN A 273 -16.03 -11.09 -11.08
CA GLN A 273 -16.60 -12.34 -11.62
C GLN A 273 -18.01 -12.18 -12.17
N SER A 274 -18.83 -11.28 -11.62
CA SER A 274 -20.22 -11.05 -12.08
C SER A 274 -20.31 -10.41 -13.46
N PHE A 275 -19.18 -9.93 -14.02
CA PHE A 275 -19.10 -9.39 -15.37
C PHE A 275 -18.77 -10.48 -16.42
N ARG A 276 -18.44 -11.72 -16.03
CA ARG A 276 -18.20 -12.83 -16.98
C ARG A 276 -19.45 -13.06 -17.84
N GLY A 277 -19.26 -13.15 -19.16
CA GLY A 277 -20.35 -13.29 -20.14
C GLY A 277 -21.10 -11.98 -20.45
N HIS A 278 -20.87 -10.90 -19.72
CA HIS A 278 -21.43 -9.56 -20.01
C HIS A 278 -20.42 -8.63 -20.67
N VAL A 279 -19.12 -8.83 -20.42
CA VAL A 279 -18.01 -8.11 -21.05
C VAL A 279 -16.97 -9.09 -21.60
N SER A 280 -16.01 -8.60 -22.39
CA SER A 280 -14.92 -9.44 -22.91
C SER A 280 -14.05 -10.04 -21.80
N ASP A 281 -13.50 -11.25 -22.01
CA ASP A 281 -12.65 -11.92 -21.02
C ASP A 281 -11.43 -11.07 -20.60
N GLN A 282 -10.93 -10.26 -21.54
CA GLN A 282 -9.85 -9.30 -21.30
C GLN A 282 -10.28 -8.18 -20.32
N GLU A 283 -11.50 -7.67 -20.43
CA GLU A 283 -12.04 -6.68 -19.49
C GLU A 283 -12.29 -7.32 -18.12
N VAL A 284 -12.74 -8.58 -18.07
CA VAL A 284 -12.83 -9.35 -16.81
C VAL A 284 -11.44 -9.51 -16.17
N GLN A 285 -10.41 -9.85 -16.95
CA GLN A 285 -9.02 -9.95 -16.49
C GLN A 285 -8.51 -8.61 -15.95
N GLU A 286 -8.78 -7.50 -16.64
CA GLU A 286 -8.33 -6.17 -16.20
C GLU A 286 -9.04 -5.72 -14.92
N ARG A 287 -10.36 -5.95 -14.80
CA ARG A 287 -11.13 -5.73 -13.56
C ARG A 287 -10.59 -6.57 -12.40
N ARG A 288 -10.27 -7.85 -12.63
CA ARG A 288 -9.62 -8.72 -11.63
C ARG A 288 -8.27 -8.17 -11.19
N ASN A 289 -7.40 -7.82 -12.14
CA ASN A 289 -6.07 -7.32 -11.84
C ASN A 289 -6.13 -6.00 -11.05
N VAL A 290 -7.01 -5.07 -11.44
CA VAL A 290 -7.29 -3.83 -10.70
C VAL A 290 -7.80 -4.13 -9.29
N SER A 291 -8.68 -5.12 -9.12
CA SER A 291 -9.15 -5.56 -7.79
C SER A 291 -8.02 -6.10 -6.90
N TYR A 292 -7.10 -6.89 -7.46
CA TYR A 292 -5.94 -7.43 -6.73
C TYR A 292 -4.92 -6.33 -6.40
N CYS A 293 -4.62 -5.43 -7.35
CA CYS A 293 -3.77 -4.25 -7.12
C CYS A 293 -4.31 -3.35 -6.01
N LEU A 294 -5.63 -3.10 -5.98
CA LEU A 294 -6.29 -2.35 -4.90
C LEU A 294 -6.14 -3.04 -3.54
N TYR A 295 -6.37 -4.36 -3.49
CA TYR A 295 -6.27 -5.12 -2.25
C TYR A 295 -4.83 -5.15 -1.70
N ILE A 296 -3.83 -5.34 -2.57
CA ILE A 296 -2.41 -5.30 -2.18
C ILE A 296 -2.04 -3.90 -1.66
N LEU A 297 -2.39 -2.84 -2.39
CA LEU A 297 -2.12 -1.46 -1.98
C LEU A 297 -2.81 -1.10 -0.66
N ASP A 298 -4.04 -1.57 -0.41
CA ASP A 298 -4.76 -1.34 0.85
C ASP A 298 -3.95 -1.85 2.06
N LYS A 299 -3.26 -2.99 1.90
CA LYS A 299 -2.38 -3.50 2.96
C LYS A 299 -1.11 -2.69 3.04
N THR A 300 -0.43 -2.43 1.92
CA THR A 300 0.81 -1.66 1.91
C THR A 300 0.61 -0.26 2.52
N VAL A 301 -0.42 0.48 2.13
CA VAL A 301 -0.77 1.79 2.69
C VAL A 301 -1.08 1.69 4.18
N GLY A 302 -1.86 0.70 4.62
CA GLY A 302 -2.16 0.50 6.05
C GLY A 302 -0.91 0.26 6.90
N TRP A 303 0.00 -0.60 6.42
CA TRP A 303 1.29 -0.85 7.06
C TRP A 303 2.23 0.36 7.00
N THR A 304 2.37 1.05 5.86
CA THR A 304 3.25 2.22 5.72
C THR A 304 2.79 3.38 6.60
N THR A 305 1.51 3.74 6.53
CA THR A 305 0.94 4.94 7.21
C THR A 305 0.56 4.70 8.67
N GLY A 306 0.40 3.44 9.09
CA GLY A 306 -0.15 3.09 10.41
C GLY A 306 -1.69 3.06 10.47
N THR A 307 -2.39 3.15 9.34
CA THR A 307 -3.86 3.12 9.28
C THR A 307 -4.41 1.69 9.21
N SER A 308 -5.67 1.50 9.61
CA SER A 308 -6.35 0.21 9.42
C SER A 308 -6.61 -0.03 7.93
N PRO A 309 -6.31 -1.23 7.40
CA PRO A 309 -6.76 -1.65 6.08
C PRO A 309 -8.28 -1.49 5.90
N SER A 310 -8.72 -1.09 4.71
CA SER A 310 -10.09 -0.65 4.39
C SER A 310 -10.86 -1.58 3.44
N ILE A 311 -10.18 -2.55 2.83
CA ILE A 311 -10.76 -3.61 1.99
C ILE A 311 -10.61 -4.94 2.72
N PRO A 312 -11.64 -5.46 3.42
CA PRO A 312 -11.50 -6.69 4.17
C PRO A 312 -11.28 -7.89 3.25
N ILE A 313 -10.63 -8.95 3.76
CA ILE A 313 -10.44 -10.24 3.10
C ILE A 313 -11.76 -10.82 2.52
N SER A 314 -12.91 -10.54 3.14
CA SER A 314 -14.23 -10.98 2.65
C SER A 314 -14.65 -10.34 1.33
N CYS A 315 -14.01 -9.24 0.90
CA CYS A 315 -14.19 -8.63 -0.42
C CYS A 315 -13.24 -9.19 -1.48
N LEU A 316 -12.32 -10.10 -1.11
CA LEU A 316 -11.36 -10.71 -2.03
C LEU A 316 -11.93 -12.01 -2.61
N GLN A 317 -12.15 -12.04 -3.93
CA GLN A 317 -12.47 -13.26 -4.67
C GLN A 317 -11.20 -13.82 -5.32
N MET A 318 -10.62 -14.86 -4.71
CA MET A 318 -9.49 -15.59 -5.25
C MET A 318 -9.95 -16.58 -6.33
N ASP A 319 -9.34 -16.52 -7.51
CA ASP A 319 -9.68 -17.41 -8.62
C ASP A 319 -8.99 -18.77 -8.46
N SER A 320 -9.72 -19.73 -7.88
CA SER A 320 -9.24 -21.10 -7.66
C SER A 320 -9.10 -21.93 -8.94
N SER A 321 -9.51 -21.41 -10.11
CA SER A 321 -9.38 -22.11 -11.39
C SER A 321 -7.99 -21.97 -12.04
N PHE A 322 -7.10 -21.17 -11.44
CA PHE A 322 -5.70 -21.10 -11.85
C PHE A 322 -4.93 -22.36 -11.50
N SER A 323 -4.92 -23.31 -12.44
CA SER A 323 -3.67 -24.00 -12.76
C SER A 323 -2.60 -22.95 -13.09
N LEU A 324 -1.34 -23.23 -12.76
CA LEU A 324 -0.18 -22.39 -13.08
C LEU A 324 -0.10 -22.12 -14.59
N LEU A 325 -0.76 -21.04 -15.03
CA LEU A 325 -0.75 -20.57 -16.41
C LEU A 325 0.57 -19.85 -16.66
N ASN A 326 1.16 -20.08 -17.83
CA ASN A 326 2.49 -19.60 -18.23
C ASN A 326 2.63 -18.05 -18.38
N ASP A 327 1.74 -17.27 -17.76
CA ASP A 327 1.89 -15.83 -17.59
C ASP A 327 2.49 -15.53 -16.21
N ASP A 328 3.78 -15.19 -16.20
CA ASP A 328 4.52 -14.74 -15.02
C ASP A 328 3.84 -13.54 -14.33
N THR A 329 3.17 -12.65 -15.08
CA THR A 329 2.53 -11.45 -14.51
C THR A 329 1.33 -11.82 -13.62
N THR A 330 0.41 -12.63 -14.13
CA THR A 330 -0.76 -13.09 -13.35
C THR A 330 -0.32 -13.99 -12.19
N THR A 331 0.68 -14.85 -12.41
CA THR A 331 1.30 -15.71 -11.38
C THR A 331 1.87 -14.88 -10.23
N HIS A 332 2.71 -13.89 -10.54
CA HIS A 332 3.31 -12.96 -9.59
C HIS A 332 2.25 -12.12 -8.83
N LEU A 333 1.22 -11.62 -9.53
CA LEU A 333 0.13 -10.86 -8.90
C LEU A 333 -0.66 -11.72 -7.91
N LEU A 334 -0.94 -12.99 -8.26
CA LEU A 334 -1.65 -13.91 -7.39
C LEU A 334 -0.85 -14.23 -6.12
N ALA A 335 0.46 -14.50 -6.27
CA ALA A 335 1.38 -14.68 -5.14
C ALA A 335 1.39 -13.46 -4.19
N LYS A 336 1.51 -12.24 -4.74
CA LYS A 336 1.43 -10.98 -3.97
C LYS A 336 0.09 -10.82 -3.24
N THR A 337 -1.01 -11.24 -3.87
CA THR A 337 -2.36 -11.14 -3.30
C THR A 337 -2.52 -12.09 -2.10
N GLU A 338 -2.03 -13.32 -2.21
CA GLU A 338 -2.02 -14.28 -1.10
C GLU A 338 -1.15 -13.82 0.07
N LEU A 339 0.03 -13.25 -0.22
CA LEU A 339 0.88 -12.69 0.82
C LEU A 339 0.24 -11.45 1.48
N ALA A 340 -0.48 -10.63 0.72
CA ALA A 340 -1.27 -9.52 1.26
C ALA A 340 -2.41 -10.00 2.18
N THR A 341 -3.02 -11.15 1.88
CA THR A 341 -3.97 -11.80 2.81
C THR A 341 -3.30 -12.20 4.11
N ILE A 342 -2.09 -12.80 4.08
CA ILE A 342 -1.35 -13.10 5.31
C ILE A 342 -0.99 -11.83 6.08
N LYS A 343 -0.59 -10.74 5.41
CA LYS A 343 -0.39 -9.41 6.03
C LYS A 343 -1.65 -8.89 6.73
N GLU A 344 -2.84 -9.06 6.16
CA GLU A 344 -4.10 -8.66 6.81
C GLU A 344 -4.39 -9.50 8.08
N ILE A 345 -4.13 -10.80 8.04
CA ILE A 345 -4.32 -11.68 9.20
C ILE A 345 -3.38 -11.30 10.34
N ILE A 346 -2.11 -11.02 10.07
CA ILE A 346 -1.17 -10.52 11.09
C ILE A 346 -1.64 -9.18 11.67
N TYR A 347 -2.16 -8.28 10.83
CA TYR A 347 -2.73 -7.02 11.33
C TYR A 347 -3.90 -7.27 12.29
N LEU A 348 -4.85 -8.14 11.92
CA LEU A 348 -6.04 -8.45 12.70
C LEU A 348 -5.72 -9.24 13.98
N GLU A 349 -4.76 -10.15 13.95
CA GLU A 349 -4.37 -10.95 15.11
C GLU A 349 -3.43 -10.18 16.07
N GLU A 350 -2.53 -9.32 15.59
CA GLU A 350 -1.44 -8.76 16.43
C GLU A 350 -1.52 -7.24 16.69
N TYR A 351 -2.06 -6.45 15.75
CA TYR A 351 -1.95 -4.98 15.78
C TYR A 351 -3.29 -4.24 15.92
N SER A 352 -4.38 -4.87 15.49
CA SER A 352 -5.73 -4.31 15.54
C SER A 352 -6.10 -3.84 16.95
N ASN A 353 -6.90 -2.77 17.03
CA ASN A 353 -7.42 -2.24 18.29
C ASN A 353 -8.34 -3.23 19.04
N GLN A 354 -8.79 -4.30 18.38
CA GLN A 354 -9.60 -5.38 18.96
C GLN A 354 -8.76 -6.48 19.65
N VAL A 355 -7.42 -6.45 19.49
CA VAL A 355 -6.51 -7.47 20.05
C VAL A 355 -6.47 -7.35 21.57
N LYS A 356 -6.89 -8.43 22.24
CA LYS A 356 -6.84 -8.56 23.70
C LYS A 356 -5.47 -9.09 24.13
N ALA A 357 -5.05 -8.75 25.36
CA ALA A 357 -3.82 -9.25 25.93
C ALA A 357 -3.81 -10.79 26.05
N ARG A 358 -2.70 -11.42 25.68
CA ARG A 358 -2.54 -12.88 25.56
C ARG A 358 -1.52 -13.46 26.56
N THR A 359 -1.59 -14.76 26.81
CA THR A 359 -0.52 -15.51 27.48
C THR A 359 0.59 -15.88 26.50
N SER A 360 1.78 -16.23 26.99
CA SER A 360 2.91 -16.72 26.17
C SER A 360 2.51 -17.92 25.30
N ASP A 361 1.76 -18.90 25.83
CA ASP A 361 1.31 -20.06 25.05
C ASP A 361 0.33 -19.69 23.93
N GLN A 362 -0.57 -18.73 24.18
CA GLN A 362 -1.49 -18.21 23.16
C GLN A 362 -0.73 -17.50 22.03
N VAL A 363 0.28 -16.70 22.39
CA VAL A 363 1.17 -16.04 21.41
C VAL A 363 1.96 -17.07 20.61
N ARG A 364 2.61 -18.03 21.26
CA ARG A 364 3.30 -19.15 20.59
C ARG A 364 2.37 -19.88 19.61
N HIS A 365 1.12 -20.14 19.99
CA HIS A 365 0.17 -20.84 19.12
C HIS A 365 -0.26 -20.00 17.91
N VAL A 366 -0.49 -18.69 18.06
CA VAL A 366 -0.83 -17.81 16.94
C VAL A 366 0.35 -17.63 16.00
N VAL A 367 1.55 -17.35 16.54
CA VAL A 367 2.76 -17.21 15.72
C VAL A 367 3.10 -18.51 15.00
N ALA A 368 3.08 -19.67 15.66
CA ALA A 368 3.34 -20.95 15.00
C ALA A 368 2.31 -21.26 13.88
N ARG A 369 1.04 -20.89 14.07
CA ARG A 369 0.01 -21.04 13.03
C ARG A 369 0.28 -20.15 11.82
N THR A 370 0.64 -18.89 12.05
CA THR A 370 0.82 -17.91 10.97
C THR A 370 2.18 -18.05 10.29
N SER A 371 3.24 -18.48 11.00
CA SER A 371 4.50 -18.94 10.41
C SER A 371 4.30 -20.15 9.49
N ARG A 372 3.51 -21.17 9.89
CA ARG A 372 3.22 -22.30 9.00
C ARG A 372 2.55 -21.86 7.70
N ARG A 373 1.62 -20.91 7.76
CA ARG A 373 0.96 -20.36 6.56
C ARG A 373 1.91 -19.58 5.64
N LEU A 374 2.94 -18.97 6.23
CA LEU A 374 4.04 -18.34 5.50
C LEU A 374 4.92 -19.41 4.82
N GLU A 375 5.29 -20.47 5.53
CA GLU A 375 6.04 -21.62 5.00
C GLU A 375 5.27 -22.34 3.87
N ASP A 376 3.97 -22.63 4.07
CA ASP A 376 3.07 -23.19 3.06
C ASP A 376 3.02 -22.34 1.78
N TRP A 377 3.07 -21.01 1.93
CA TRP A 377 3.10 -20.07 0.81
C TRP A 377 4.44 -20.12 0.06
N LEU A 378 5.59 -20.15 0.75
CA LEU A 378 6.90 -20.33 0.08
C LEU A 378 6.95 -21.64 -0.71
N ALA A 379 6.50 -22.73 -0.08
CA ALA A 379 6.49 -24.06 -0.70
C ALA A 379 5.59 -24.10 -1.95
N LYS A 380 4.39 -23.51 -1.87
CA LYS A 380 3.45 -23.40 -2.99
C LYS A 380 4.02 -22.62 -4.18
N TRP A 381 4.73 -21.53 -3.92
CA TRP A 381 5.28 -20.68 -4.98
C TRP A 381 6.70 -21.07 -5.42
N HIS A 382 7.23 -22.18 -4.89
CA HIS A 382 8.57 -22.71 -5.16
C HIS A 382 9.66 -21.64 -5.00
N ILE A 383 9.66 -20.97 -3.85
CA ILE A 383 10.63 -19.94 -3.46
C ILE A 383 11.55 -20.53 -2.40
N ASP A 384 12.77 -20.87 -2.81
CA ASP A 384 13.86 -21.30 -1.90
C ASP A 384 14.74 -20.08 -1.57
N LEU A 385 14.89 -19.77 -0.28
CA LEU A 385 15.67 -18.63 0.18
C LEU A 385 17.18 -18.84 0.01
N ASP A 386 17.66 -20.06 0.21
CA ASP A 386 19.08 -20.41 0.13
C ASP A 386 19.53 -20.48 -1.34
N GLU A 387 18.67 -20.98 -2.23
CA GLU A 387 18.92 -20.91 -3.69
C GLU A 387 18.98 -19.46 -4.16
N LEU A 388 18.04 -18.61 -3.73
CA LEU A 388 17.98 -17.21 -4.12
C LEU A 388 19.13 -16.37 -3.57
N GLU A 389 19.73 -16.71 -2.43
CA GLU A 389 20.96 -16.02 -1.97
C GLU A 389 22.16 -16.29 -2.90
N ASN A 390 22.17 -17.40 -3.64
CA ASN A 390 23.27 -17.83 -4.50
C ASN A 390 23.04 -17.58 -6.00
N ASN A 391 21.80 -17.65 -6.51
CA ASN A 391 21.46 -17.67 -7.94
C ASN A 391 20.35 -16.66 -8.35
N LEU A 392 20.47 -15.38 -7.99
CA LEU A 392 19.42 -14.37 -8.26
C LEU A 392 19.03 -14.17 -9.73
N GLU A 393 19.91 -14.53 -10.68
CA GLU A 393 19.69 -14.28 -12.11
C GLU A 393 18.54 -15.11 -12.68
N GLN A 394 18.16 -16.23 -12.05
CA GLN A 394 17.17 -17.15 -12.61
C GLN A 394 15.71 -16.69 -12.45
N SER A 395 15.38 -15.90 -11.44
CA SER A 395 14.02 -15.37 -11.27
C SER A 395 13.96 -14.10 -10.39
N PRO A 396 14.07 -12.90 -10.99
CA PRO A 396 14.07 -11.64 -10.24
C PRO A 396 12.78 -11.36 -9.46
N TRP A 397 11.62 -11.86 -9.92
CA TRP A 397 10.35 -11.70 -9.21
C TRP A 397 10.28 -12.61 -7.96
N LYS A 398 10.84 -13.83 -8.00
CA LYS A 398 10.96 -14.68 -6.81
C LYS A 398 11.85 -14.06 -5.74
N ALA A 399 12.98 -13.47 -6.14
CA ALA A 399 13.84 -12.71 -5.21
C ALA A 399 13.07 -11.55 -4.55
N ARG A 400 12.21 -10.84 -5.29
CA ARG A 400 11.33 -9.82 -4.71
C ARG A 400 10.28 -10.40 -3.76
N MET A 401 9.69 -11.54 -4.10
CA MET A 401 8.73 -12.25 -3.26
C MET A 401 9.34 -12.81 -1.97
N ALA A 402 10.59 -13.27 -2.01
CA ALA A 402 11.36 -13.62 -0.82
C ALA A 402 11.59 -12.42 0.12
N ILE A 403 11.93 -11.24 -0.43
CA ILE A 403 12.06 -10.01 0.36
C ILE A 403 10.72 -9.61 0.98
N ASP A 404 9.64 -9.58 0.19
CA ASP A 404 8.31 -9.25 0.72
C ASP A 404 7.87 -10.26 1.80
N TYR A 405 8.16 -11.56 1.63
CA TYR A 405 7.95 -12.61 2.63
C TYR A 405 8.69 -12.34 3.94
N LEU A 406 9.99 -12.05 3.88
CA LEU A 406 10.81 -11.78 5.08
C LEU A 406 10.31 -10.53 5.81
N CYS A 407 9.87 -9.50 5.07
CA CYS A 407 9.18 -8.36 5.66
C CYS A 407 7.89 -8.77 6.40
N VAL A 408 7.07 -9.68 5.85
CA VAL A 408 5.87 -10.19 6.56
C VAL A 408 6.24 -10.98 7.82
N GLN A 409 7.28 -11.82 7.74
CA GLN A 409 7.78 -12.57 8.89
C GLN A 409 8.30 -11.66 10.00
N LEU A 410 8.97 -10.55 9.66
CA LEU A 410 9.35 -9.52 10.63
C LEU A 410 8.11 -8.89 11.29
N LEU A 411 7.07 -8.54 10.54
CA LEU A 411 5.82 -7.98 11.11
C LEU A 411 5.10 -8.97 12.04
N LEU A 412 5.19 -10.29 11.81
CA LEU A 412 4.64 -11.29 12.72
C LEU A 412 5.41 -11.36 14.05
N LEU A 413 6.74 -11.27 14.01
CA LEU A 413 7.59 -11.47 15.17
C LEU A 413 7.82 -10.17 15.98
N TRP A 414 7.78 -9.01 15.33
CA TRP A 414 8.10 -7.71 15.91
C TRP A 414 7.41 -7.35 17.24
N PRO A 415 6.11 -7.65 17.45
CA PRO A 415 5.44 -7.41 18.73
C PRO A 415 6.09 -8.12 19.94
N TYR A 416 6.93 -9.12 19.66
CA TYR A 416 7.47 -10.07 20.62
C TYR A 416 9.00 -10.03 20.72
N LYS A 417 9.65 -8.94 20.29
CA LYS A 417 11.11 -8.75 20.35
C LYS A 417 11.75 -9.02 21.73
N ASP A 418 11.04 -8.68 22.81
CA ASP A 418 11.51 -8.87 24.19
C ASP A 418 11.13 -10.25 24.78
N HIS A 419 10.57 -11.16 23.98
CA HIS A 419 10.14 -12.48 24.44
C HIS A 419 11.32 -13.47 24.52
N ILE A 420 11.38 -14.23 25.62
CA ILE A 420 12.50 -15.11 25.97
C ILE A 420 12.69 -16.27 24.96
N ASP A 421 11.59 -16.89 24.49
CA ASP A 421 11.67 -18.02 23.55
C ASP A 421 12.45 -17.69 22.25
N ALA A 422 13.34 -18.61 21.88
CA ALA A 422 14.23 -18.49 20.73
C ALA A 422 13.52 -18.24 19.37
N ILE A 423 12.23 -18.60 19.24
CA ILE A 423 11.43 -18.34 18.03
C ILE A 423 11.33 -16.84 17.76
N PHE A 424 11.12 -16.02 18.78
CA PHE A 424 11.00 -14.57 18.63
C PHE A 424 12.35 -13.88 18.45
N GLN A 425 13.43 -14.49 18.96
CA GLN A 425 14.81 -14.01 18.80
C GLN A 425 15.34 -14.17 17.36
N GLN A 426 14.62 -14.87 16.47
CA GLN A 426 15.00 -15.00 15.06
C GLN A 426 14.91 -13.70 14.24
N GLN A 427 14.23 -12.67 14.75
CA GLN A 427 14.01 -11.37 14.06
C GLN A 427 15.28 -10.78 13.45
N ILE A 428 16.39 -10.80 14.18
CA ILE A 428 17.66 -10.23 13.71
C ILE A 428 18.19 -11.02 12.50
N ASN A 429 18.02 -12.36 12.49
CA ASN A 429 18.46 -13.20 11.38
C ASN A 429 17.55 -13.04 10.15
N VAL A 430 16.23 -12.95 10.34
CA VAL A 430 15.27 -12.62 9.26
C VAL A 430 15.59 -11.25 8.65
N ALA A 431 15.89 -10.24 9.48
CA ALA A 431 16.29 -8.91 9.01
C ALA A 431 17.62 -8.93 8.25
N ARG A 432 18.63 -9.68 8.73
CA ARG A 432 19.91 -9.87 8.04
C ARG A 432 19.73 -10.54 6.67
N CYS A 433 18.93 -11.60 6.58
CA CYS A 433 18.62 -12.26 5.31
C CYS A 433 17.88 -11.30 4.35
N CYS A 434 16.89 -10.56 4.84
CA CYS A 434 16.17 -9.56 4.05
C CYS A 434 17.11 -8.48 3.49
N MET A 435 18.03 -7.97 4.31
CA MET A 435 19.04 -7.00 3.88
C MET A 435 20.05 -7.60 2.89
N ARG A 436 20.46 -8.86 3.06
CA ARG A 436 21.32 -9.57 2.09
C ARG A 436 20.63 -9.73 0.75
N LEU A 437 19.40 -10.26 0.71
CA LEU A 437 18.62 -10.39 -0.51
C LEU A 437 18.33 -9.03 -1.18
N MET A 438 18.01 -7.99 -0.40
CA MET A 438 17.88 -6.63 -0.94
C MET A 438 19.17 -6.13 -1.59
N LEU A 439 20.33 -6.29 -0.94
CA LEU A 439 21.63 -5.90 -1.50
C LEU A 439 21.99 -6.71 -2.76
N CYS A 440 21.66 -8.00 -2.78
CA CYS A 440 21.86 -8.86 -3.95
C CYS A 440 20.93 -8.45 -5.11
N LEU A 441 19.63 -8.25 -4.87
CA LEU A 441 18.66 -7.79 -5.87
C LEU A 441 19.10 -6.45 -6.47
N TRP A 442 19.60 -5.53 -5.64
CA TRP A 442 20.09 -4.23 -6.07
C TRP A 442 21.34 -4.33 -6.96
N ARG A 443 22.20 -5.33 -6.74
CA ARG A 443 23.38 -5.61 -7.59
C ARG A 443 22.99 -6.27 -8.92
N SER A 444 22.11 -7.27 -8.90
CA SER A 444 21.78 -8.09 -10.08
C SER A 444 20.68 -7.50 -10.97
N ALA A 445 19.68 -6.81 -10.40
CA ALA A 445 18.51 -6.33 -11.15
C ALA A 445 18.02 -4.95 -10.65
N PRO A 446 18.80 -3.86 -10.83
CA PRO A 446 18.52 -2.56 -10.23
C PRO A 446 17.19 -1.92 -10.67
N GLY A 447 16.63 -2.27 -11.83
CA GLY A 447 15.30 -1.81 -12.24
C GLY A 447 14.18 -2.27 -11.28
N LEU A 448 14.27 -3.52 -10.80
CA LEU A 448 13.25 -4.11 -9.93
C LEU A 448 13.41 -3.66 -8.47
N GLY A 449 14.65 -3.46 -8.00
CA GLY A 449 14.91 -2.83 -6.70
C GLY A 449 14.36 -1.40 -6.60
N ASN A 450 14.33 -0.67 -7.72
CA ASN A 450 13.74 0.67 -7.79
C ASN A 450 12.20 0.64 -7.86
N LEU A 451 11.60 -0.22 -8.69
CA LEU A 451 10.13 -0.43 -8.72
C LEU A 451 9.57 -0.79 -7.32
N ALA A 452 10.29 -1.65 -6.61
CA ALA A 452 10.05 -2.03 -5.22
C ALA A 452 10.08 -0.88 -4.19
N ALA A 453 10.70 0.25 -4.54
CA ALA A 453 10.80 1.44 -3.70
C ALA A 453 9.74 2.50 -4.07
N ILE A 454 9.32 2.56 -5.33
CA ILE A 454 8.32 3.51 -5.86
C ILE A 454 6.89 3.08 -5.49
N MET A 455 6.58 1.78 -5.53
CA MET A 455 5.22 1.26 -5.28
C MET A 455 5.01 0.86 -3.80
N ARG A 456 5.50 1.71 -2.89
CA ARG A 456 5.24 1.64 -1.44
C ARG A 456 3.96 2.39 -1.07
#